data_AF-A0A920AGY8-F1
#
_entry.id   AF-A0A920AGY8-F1
#
_cell.length_a   1.000
_cell.length_b   1.000
_cell.length_c   1.000
_cell.angle_alpha   90.00
_cell.angle_beta   90.00
_cell.angle_gamma   90.00
#
_symmetry.space_group_name_H-M   'P 1'
#
loop_
_entity.id
_entity.type
_entity.pdbx_description
1 polymer ?
#
loop_
_entity_poly.entity_id
_entity_poly.type
_entity_poly.pdbx_seq_one_letter_code
_entity_poly.pdbx_strand_id
1 'polypeptide(L)'
;MRTGIEKSRNLMTVRLANRIGMNKILSMANNFDINEGLDENLSMSLGSGVVTLKELTNAYAIIANGGKKIEPKLITSIYSKDGKKIYDTRLKKCFECRIQTILSKNEIPNLEETKNIIIDPRLAYQITSMMEGVIKRGTAKKLKDLNVPIAGKTGTTNKNKDAWFIGYTPDLVIGVYVGYDQPKSLGYKQTGSSVAVPIFKKFAEKIKINKNKKPFRIPAGISFVRIDPNSGNVSTKQDSIVEPFILGSEPYSDNINIIDGLENFNNNSISGTGGLLQ
;
A
#
# COMPACT_ATOMS: atom_id res chain seq x y z
N MET A 1 6.86 4.95 13.03
CA MET A 1 6.03 3.93 12.30
C MET A 1 6.68 3.37 11.02
N ARG A 2 7.12 4.22 10.09
CA ARG A 2 7.75 3.86 8.79
C ARG A 2 8.73 2.69 8.83
N THR A 3 9.73 2.75 9.72
CA THR A 3 10.76 1.70 9.83
C THR A 3 10.17 0.31 10.08
N GLY A 4 9.05 0.23 10.81
CA GLY A 4 8.31 -1.01 11.01
C GLY A 4 7.79 -1.61 9.70
N ILE A 5 7.22 -0.77 8.83
CA ILE A 5 6.73 -1.17 7.49
C ILE A 5 7.91 -1.53 6.57
N GLU A 6 8.96 -0.69 6.53
CA GLU A 6 10.13 -0.91 5.67
C GLU A 6 10.85 -2.22 5.97
N LYS A 7 10.99 -2.54 7.26
CA LYS A 7 11.71 -3.73 7.74
C LYS A 7 10.80 -4.91 8.07
N SER A 8 9.49 -4.76 7.91
CA SER A 8 8.49 -5.78 8.26
C SER A 8 8.60 -6.26 9.71
N ARG A 9 8.64 -5.35 10.68
CA ARG A 9 8.82 -5.67 12.11
C ARG A 9 7.52 -6.19 12.73
N ASN A 10 7.42 -7.51 12.91
CA ASN A 10 6.25 -8.17 13.50
C ASN A 10 5.82 -7.59 14.86
N LEU A 11 6.77 -7.37 15.78
CA LEU A 11 6.47 -6.86 17.13
C LEU A 11 5.79 -5.48 17.11
N MET A 12 6.24 -4.59 16.21
CA MET A 12 5.65 -3.26 16.03
C MET A 12 4.20 -3.38 15.54
N THR A 13 3.96 -4.25 14.56
CA THR A 13 2.62 -4.46 13.99
C THR A 13 1.65 -5.01 15.04
N VAL A 14 2.09 -5.97 15.86
CA VAL A 14 1.26 -6.56 16.94
C VAL A 14 0.92 -5.50 17.99
N ARG A 15 1.90 -4.69 18.42
CA ARG A 15 1.66 -3.61 19.40
C ARG A 15 0.66 -2.57 18.87
N LEU A 16 0.82 -2.17 17.62
CA LEU A 16 -0.10 -1.25 16.97
C LEU A 16 -1.50 -1.85 16.87
N ALA A 17 -1.61 -3.12 16.47
CA ALA A 17 -2.90 -3.82 16.38
C ALA A 17 -3.58 -3.95 17.74
N ASN A 18 -2.82 -4.27 18.79
CA ASN A 18 -3.32 -4.36 20.16
C ASN A 18 -3.85 -3.00 20.66
N ARG A 19 -3.16 -1.89 20.37
CA ARG A 19 -3.60 -0.55 20.78
C ARG A 19 -4.81 -0.04 19.99
N ILE A 20 -4.92 -0.36 18.70
CA ILE A 20 -6.05 0.05 17.85
C ILE A 20 -7.30 -0.80 18.14
N GLY A 21 -7.09 -2.09 18.39
CA GLY A 21 -8.13 -3.11 18.51
C GLY A 21 -8.44 -3.80 17.18
N MET A 22 -8.56 -5.12 17.19
CA MET A 22 -8.78 -5.94 16.00
C MET A 22 -10.11 -5.63 15.28
N ASN A 23 -11.15 -5.25 16.01
CA ASN A 23 -12.47 -4.95 15.41
C ASN A 23 -12.40 -3.79 14.40
N LYS A 24 -11.61 -2.74 14.71
CA LYS A 24 -11.40 -1.61 13.78
C LYS A 24 -10.59 -2.04 12.56
N ILE A 25 -9.61 -2.92 12.75
CA ILE A 25 -8.77 -3.44 11.67
C ILE A 25 -9.60 -4.31 10.73
N LEU A 26 -10.44 -5.20 11.25
CA LEU A 26 -11.32 -6.05 10.46
C LEU A 26 -12.40 -5.24 9.72
N SER A 27 -12.97 -4.22 10.37
CA SER A 27 -13.90 -3.29 9.71
C SER A 27 -13.21 -2.57 8.53
N MET A 28 -11.96 -2.13 8.71
CA MET A 28 -11.18 -1.57 7.61
C MET A 28 -10.90 -2.60 6.51
N ALA A 29 -10.48 -3.82 6.86
CA ALA A 29 -10.22 -4.89 5.89
C ALA A 29 -11.47 -5.20 5.03
N ASN A 30 -12.66 -5.22 5.65
CA ASN A 30 -13.93 -5.37 4.96
C ASN A 30 -14.20 -4.24 3.95
N ASN A 31 -13.83 -2.99 4.26
CA ASN A 31 -13.96 -1.88 3.30
C ASN A 31 -13.03 -2.03 2.08
N PHE A 32 -11.94 -2.80 2.21
CA PHE A 32 -11.05 -3.19 1.12
C PHE A 32 -11.50 -4.46 0.39
N ASP A 33 -12.69 -4.99 0.72
CA ASP A 33 -13.21 -6.28 0.23
C ASP A 33 -12.26 -7.45 0.55
N ILE A 34 -11.58 -7.38 1.70
CA ILE A 34 -10.81 -8.49 2.29
C ILE A 34 -11.51 -8.89 3.58
N ASN A 35 -12.41 -9.86 3.48
CA ASN A 35 -13.29 -10.27 4.58
C ASN A 35 -13.29 -11.78 4.80
N GLU A 36 -13.17 -12.57 3.73
CA GLU A 36 -13.10 -14.02 3.82
C GLU A 36 -11.79 -14.45 4.49
N GLY A 37 -11.88 -15.31 5.52
CA GLY A 37 -10.72 -15.90 6.18
C GLY A 37 -10.03 -15.03 7.25
N LEU A 38 -10.67 -13.93 7.70
CA LEU A 38 -10.18 -13.10 8.81
C LEU A 38 -10.98 -13.35 10.10
N ASP A 39 -10.29 -13.30 11.24
CA ASP A 39 -10.84 -13.46 12.60
C ASP A 39 -10.30 -12.36 13.54
N GLU A 40 -10.85 -12.27 14.74
CA GLU A 40 -10.50 -11.24 15.74
C GLU A 40 -9.17 -11.52 16.48
N ASN A 41 -8.45 -12.58 16.12
CA ASN A 41 -7.22 -12.93 16.81
C ASN A 41 -6.08 -11.98 16.45
N LEU A 42 -5.22 -11.65 17.43
CA LEU A 42 -4.05 -10.80 17.20
C LEU A 42 -3.05 -11.39 16.20
N SER A 43 -3.06 -12.70 15.98
CA SER A 43 -2.26 -13.36 14.94
C SER A 43 -2.57 -12.82 13.54
N MET A 44 -3.77 -12.28 13.33
CA MET A 44 -4.17 -11.70 12.06
C MET A 44 -3.30 -10.49 11.68
N SER A 45 -2.78 -9.76 12.67
CA SER A 45 -1.81 -8.67 12.46
C SER A 45 -0.48 -9.14 11.84
N LEU A 46 -0.20 -10.46 11.88
CA LEU A 46 0.96 -11.10 11.26
C LEU A 46 0.62 -11.80 9.93
N GLY A 47 -0.62 -11.70 9.46
CA GLY A 47 -1.08 -12.30 8.20
C GLY A 47 -1.40 -13.79 8.31
N SER A 48 -2.04 -14.23 9.40
CA SER A 48 -2.53 -15.61 9.53
C SER A 48 -3.80 -15.91 8.72
N GLY A 49 -4.48 -14.87 8.22
CA GLY A 49 -5.68 -15.01 7.41
C GLY A 49 -5.40 -15.49 5.99
N VAL A 50 -6.41 -16.12 5.39
CA VAL A 50 -6.34 -16.63 4.02
C VAL A 50 -6.98 -15.61 3.09
N VAL A 51 -6.25 -15.17 2.05
CA VAL A 51 -6.74 -14.21 1.06
C VAL A 51 -6.31 -14.65 -0.34
N THR A 52 -7.09 -14.30 -1.36
CA THR A 52 -6.68 -14.55 -2.74
C THR A 52 -5.68 -13.49 -3.22
N LEU A 53 -4.83 -13.86 -4.18
CA LEU A 53 -3.93 -12.91 -4.82
C LEU A 53 -4.70 -11.75 -5.48
N LYS A 54 -5.90 -12.02 -6.01
CA LYS A 54 -6.76 -11.02 -6.66
C LYS A 54 -7.23 -9.96 -5.66
N GLU A 55 -7.77 -10.38 -4.51
CA GLU A 55 -8.25 -9.45 -3.46
C GLU A 55 -7.10 -8.60 -2.93
N LEU A 56 -5.98 -9.23 -2.57
CA LEU A 56 -4.85 -8.50 -2.01
C LEU A 56 -4.26 -7.52 -3.03
N THR A 57 -4.16 -7.91 -4.30
CA THR A 57 -3.70 -7.02 -5.37
C THR A 57 -4.67 -5.84 -5.56
N ASN A 58 -5.98 -6.08 -5.52
CA ASN A 58 -6.99 -5.03 -5.63
C ASN A 58 -6.94 -4.05 -4.45
N ALA A 59 -6.71 -4.54 -3.23
CA ALA A 59 -6.58 -3.67 -2.07
C ALA A 59 -5.38 -2.71 -2.19
N TYR A 60 -4.25 -3.19 -2.71
CA TYR A 60 -3.12 -2.32 -3.03
C TYR A 60 -3.44 -1.33 -4.15
N ALA A 61 -4.28 -1.70 -5.11
CA ALA A 61 -4.73 -0.81 -6.16
C ALA A 61 -5.65 0.31 -5.64
N ILE A 62 -6.46 0.05 -4.62
CA ILE A 62 -7.22 1.08 -3.89
C ILE A 62 -6.26 2.08 -3.23
N ILE A 63 -5.17 1.61 -2.60
CA ILE A 63 -4.15 2.51 -2.04
C ILE A 63 -3.47 3.33 -3.15
N ALA A 64 -3.01 2.65 -4.21
CA ALA A 64 -2.28 3.26 -5.32
C ALA A 64 -3.06 4.37 -6.04
N ASN A 65 -4.40 4.24 -6.11
CA ASN A 65 -5.27 5.19 -6.79
C ASN A 65 -5.75 6.37 -5.90
N GLY A 66 -5.25 6.46 -4.66
CA GLY A 66 -5.61 7.50 -3.70
C GLY A 66 -6.85 7.17 -2.86
N GLY A 67 -7.14 5.89 -2.64
CA GLY A 67 -8.17 5.44 -1.70
C GLY A 67 -9.55 5.22 -2.30
N LYS A 68 -9.70 5.23 -3.62
CA LYS A 68 -10.98 5.03 -4.30
C LYS A 68 -11.25 3.55 -4.51
N LYS A 69 -12.47 3.10 -4.20
CA LYS A 69 -12.92 1.74 -4.45
C LYS A 69 -12.79 1.42 -5.93
N ILE A 70 -12.20 0.28 -6.22
CA ILE A 70 -12.10 -0.29 -7.56
C ILE A 70 -12.36 -1.79 -7.49
N GLU A 71 -12.89 -2.32 -8.57
CA GLU A 71 -13.10 -3.75 -8.74
C GLU A 71 -12.29 -4.23 -9.95
N PRO A 72 -11.61 -5.38 -9.84
CA PRO A 72 -10.86 -5.94 -10.95
C PRO A 72 -11.84 -6.49 -12.00
N LYS A 73 -11.79 -5.96 -13.22
CA LYS A 73 -12.66 -6.38 -14.33
C LYS A 73 -11.82 -6.86 -15.50
N LEU A 74 -12.12 -8.06 -15.99
CA LEU A 74 -11.47 -8.63 -17.18
C LEU A 74 -12.21 -8.22 -18.46
N ILE A 75 -13.55 -8.18 -18.41
CA ILE A 75 -14.40 -7.85 -19.56
C ILE A 75 -14.80 -6.38 -19.50
N THR A 76 -14.43 -5.62 -20.53
CA THR A 76 -14.74 -4.18 -20.64
C THR A 76 -16.08 -3.93 -21.33
N SER A 77 -16.36 -4.67 -22.40
CA SER A 77 -17.61 -4.53 -23.16
C SER A 77 -17.93 -5.79 -23.96
N ILE A 78 -19.22 -6.05 -24.17
CA ILE A 78 -19.72 -7.15 -25.03
C ILE A 78 -20.62 -6.53 -26.10
N TYR A 79 -20.48 -6.98 -27.34
CA TYR A 79 -21.29 -6.53 -28.48
C TYR A 79 -22.03 -7.71 -29.11
N SER A 80 -23.23 -7.47 -29.62
CA SER A 80 -23.97 -8.44 -30.43
C SER A 80 -23.32 -8.60 -31.82
N LYS A 81 -23.76 -9.63 -32.56
CA LYS A 81 -23.37 -9.83 -33.97
C LYS A 81 -23.65 -8.60 -34.85
N ASP A 82 -24.69 -7.83 -34.52
CA ASP A 82 -25.11 -6.63 -35.24
C ASP A 82 -24.37 -5.37 -34.76
N GLY A 83 -23.34 -5.50 -33.92
CA GLY A 83 -22.54 -4.40 -33.39
C GLY A 83 -23.19 -3.64 -32.23
N LYS A 84 -24.33 -4.10 -31.69
CA LYS A 84 -25.00 -3.44 -30.57
C LYS A 84 -24.29 -3.76 -29.25
N LYS A 85 -23.91 -2.74 -28.47
CA LYS A 85 -23.30 -2.95 -27.15
C LYS A 85 -24.32 -3.52 -26.16
N ILE A 86 -24.04 -4.73 -25.64
CA ILE A 86 -24.85 -5.47 -24.66
C ILE A 86 -24.38 -5.15 -23.23
N TYR A 87 -23.09 -4.97 -23.04
CA TYR A 87 -22.48 -4.81 -21.72
C TYR A 87 -21.34 -3.78 -21.77
N ASP A 88 -21.21 -2.97 -20.72
CA ASP A 88 -20.17 -1.95 -20.56
C ASP A 88 -19.82 -1.79 -19.08
N THR A 89 -18.55 -1.97 -18.73
CA THR A 89 -18.10 -1.89 -17.33
C THR A 89 -17.35 -0.62 -16.98
N ARG A 90 -17.21 0.31 -17.93
CA ARG A 90 -16.50 1.56 -17.75
C ARG A 90 -17.18 2.41 -16.68
N LEU A 91 -16.40 2.86 -15.70
CA LEU A 91 -16.89 3.65 -14.56
C LEU A 91 -17.31 5.06 -14.95
N LYS A 92 -16.59 5.66 -15.90
CA LYS A 92 -16.88 7.01 -16.38
C LYS A 92 -18.04 6.96 -17.35
N LYS A 93 -19.16 7.52 -16.95
CA LYS A 93 -20.30 7.76 -17.85
C LYS A 93 -20.23 9.19 -18.32
N CYS A 94 -20.48 9.36 -19.61
CA CYS A 94 -20.61 10.67 -20.21
C CYS A 94 -21.98 10.73 -20.84
N PHE A 95 -22.92 11.40 -20.17
CA PHE A 95 -24.29 11.52 -20.65
C PHE A 95 -24.39 12.52 -21.81
N GLU A 96 -23.48 13.49 -21.87
CA GLU A 96 -23.48 14.59 -22.84
C GLU A 96 -22.35 14.49 -23.89
N CYS A 97 -21.62 13.36 -23.97
CA CYS A 97 -20.56 13.19 -24.98
C CYS A 97 -21.08 13.01 -26.41
N ARG A 98 -22.40 12.91 -26.59
CA ARG A 98 -23.01 12.74 -27.91
C ARG A 98 -23.53 14.10 -28.41
N ILE A 99 -22.66 14.81 -29.11
CA ILE A 99 -22.99 16.09 -29.74
C ILE A 99 -23.98 15.83 -30.90
N GLN A 100 -25.22 16.32 -30.77
CA GLN A 100 -26.24 16.22 -31.83
C GLN A 100 -26.11 17.36 -32.87
N THR A 101 -25.54 18.50 -32.49
CA THR A 101 -25.40 19.68 -33.33
C THR A 101 -24.11 20.42 -32.98
N ILE A 102 -23.30 20.78 -33.98
CA ILE A 102 -21.98 21.45 -33.83
C ILE A 102 -22.12 22.91 -33.37
N LEU A 103 -23.35 23.43 -33.35
CA LEU A 103 -23.68 24.85 -33.14
C LEU A 103 -24.25 25.05 -31.75
N SER A 104 -23.40 25.15 -30.72
CA SER A 104 -23.64 25.86 -29.45
C SER A 104 -22.40 25.68 -28.56
N LYS A 105 -21.99 26.74 -27.85
CA LYS A 105 -20.89 26.81 -26.86
C LYS A 105 -20.43 25.42 -26.37
N ASN A 106 -19.23 25.03 -26.78
CA ASN A 106 -18.61 23.76 -26.41
C ASN A 106 -18.21 23.78 -24.92
N GLU A 107 -19.15 23.56 -24.02
CA GLU A 107 -18.82 23.16 -22.65
C GLU A 107 -18.33 21.71 -22.69
N ILE A 108 -17.18 21.46 -22.07
CA ILE A 108 -16.61 20.12 -22.01
C ILE A 108 -17.55 19.28 -21.13
N PRO A 109 -18.13 18.18 -21.64
CA PRO A 109 -19.11 17.41 -20.89
C PRO A 109 -18.46 16.83 -19.64
N ASN A 110 -19.14 16.98 -18.51
CA ASN A 110 -18.64 16.47 -17.23
C ASN A 110 -18.72 14.94 -17.22
N LEU A 111 -17.62 14.29 -16.83
CA LEU A 111 -17.60 12.85 -16.66
C LEU A 111 -18.04 12.53 -15.24
N GLU A 112 -19.22 11.95 -15.10
CA GLU A 112 -19.68 11.47 -13.80
C GLU A 112 -18.92 10.17 -13.45
N GLU A 113 -18.28 10.19 -12.29
CA GLU A 113 -17.57 9.05 -11.72
C GLU A 113 -18.02 8.83 -10.28
N THR A 114 -18.94 7.89 -10.06
CA THR A 114 -19.35 7.45 -8.72
C THR A 114 -18.30 6.49 -8.16
N LYS A 115 -17.26 7.04 -7.53
CA LYS A 115 -16.27 6.24 -6.79
C LYS A 115 -16.45 6.43 -5.30
N ASN A 116 -16.84 5.34 -4.63
CA ASN A 116 -16.82 5.28 -3.17
C ASN A 116 -15.38 5.45 -2.68
N ILE A 117 -15.14 6.40 -1.78
CA ILE A 117 -13.83 6.61 -1.16
C ILE A 117 -13.74 5.68 0.05
N ILE A 118 -12.72 4.82 0.07
CA ILE A 118 -12.44 3.84 1.13
C ILE A 118 -11.52 4.42 2.19
N ILE A 119 -10.46 5.12 1.75
CA ILE A 119 -9.54 5.83 2.64
C ILE A 119 -9.29 7.24 2.14
N ASP A 120 -8.98 8.14 3.07
CA ASP A 120 -8.56 9.50 2.75
C ASP A 120 -7.34 9.48 1.82
N PRO A 121 -7.32 10.25 0.72
CA PRO A 121 -6.18 10.34 -0.19
C PRO A 121 -4.86 10.69 0.52
N ARG A 122 -4.91 11.49 1.59
CA ARG A 122 -3.75 11.88 2.41
C ARG A 122 -3.16 10.66 3.12
N LEU A 123 -4.01 9.82 3.71
CA LEU A 123 -3.59 8.55 4.32
C LEU A 123 -3.04 7.58 3.27
N ALA A 124 -3.69 7.47 2.12
CA ALA A 124 -3.21 6.64 1.00
C ALA A 124 -1.80 7.06 0.55
N TYR A 125 -1.54 8.37 0.48
CA TYR A 125 -0.23 8.92 0.14
C TYR A 125 0.82 8.66 1.23
N GLN A 126 0.47 8.82 2.52
CA GLN A 126 1.38 8.46 3.62
C GLN A 126 1.77 6.98 3.59
N ILE A 127 0.80 6.09 3.39
CA ILE A 127 1.05 4.65 3.23
C ILE A 127 1.95 4.39 2.03
N THR A 128 1.66 5.02 0.89
CA THR A 128 2.47 4.91 -0.34
C THR A 128 3.92 5.35 -0.09
N SER A 129 4.12 6.48 0.57
CA SER A 129 5.44 6.99 0.92
C SER A 129 6.20 6.03 1.82
N MET A 130 5.54 5.44 2.84
CA MET A 130 6.13 4.39 3.69
C MET A 130 6.50 3.14 2.87
N MET A 131 5.65 2.73 1.93
CA MET A 131 5.88 1.58 1.05
C MET A 131 6.99 1.83 0.01
N GLU A 132 7.22 3.07 -0.47
CA GLU A 132 8.41 3.40 -1.26
C GLU A 132 9.70 3.15 -0.44
N GLY A 133 9.63 3.32 0.87
CA GLY A 133 10.69 2.99 1.81
C GLY A 133 11.08 1.51 1.78
N VAL A 134 10.14 0.60 1.51
CA VAL A 134 10.40 -0.84 1.40
C VAL A 134 11.36 -1.14 0.25
N ILE A 135 11.25 -0.39 -0.86
CA ILE A 135 12.14 -0.48 -2.03
C ILE A 135 13.44 0.28 -1.77
N LYS A 136 13.37 1.50 -1.21
CA LYS A 136 14.55 2.37 -1.02
C LYS A 136 15.51 1.84 0.06
N ARG A 137 14.96 1.32 1.17
CA ARG A 137 15.69 1.01 2.41
C ARG A 137 15.26 -0.29 3.09
N GLY A 138 14.21 -0.95 2.61
CA GLY A 138 13.57 -2.08 3.28
C GLY A 138 13.87 -3.46 2.69
N THR A 139 12.85 -4.32 2.71
CA THR A 139 12.95 -5.73 2.30
C THR A 139 13.00 -5.93 0.78
N ALA A 140 12.59 -4.95 -0.03
CA ALA A 140 12.55 -5.02 -1.49
C ALA A 140 13.66 -4.22 -2.19
N LYS A 141 14.80 -3.98 -1.52
CA LYS A 141 15.95 -3.21 -2.04
C LYS A 141 16.47 -3.63 -3.41
N LYS A 142 16.27 -4.89 -3.80
CA LYS A 142 16.65 -5.41 -5.12
C LYS A 142 15.97 -4.69 -6.30
N LEU A 143 14.90 -3.93 -6.03
CA LEU A 143 14.19 -3.11 -7.03
C LEU A 143 14.72 -1.68 -7.13
N LYS A 144 15.65 -1.26 -6.26
CA LYS A 144 16.14 0.13 -6.20
C LYS A 144 16.82 0.57 -7.51
N ASP A 145 17.49 -0.35 -8.18
CA ASP A 145 18.21 -0.11 -9.43
C ASP A 145 17.30 0.06 -10.65
N LEU A 146 16.01 -0.25 -10.53
CA LEU A 146 15.01 0.10 -11.57
C LEU A 146 14.88 1.63 -11.75
N ASN A 147 15.29 2.42 -10.75
CA ASN A 147 15.36 3.88 -10.81
C ASN A 147 14.07 4.57 -11.30
N VAL A 148 12.92 4.03 -10.89
CA VAL A 148 11.58 4.58 -11.10
C VAL A 148 10.79 4.55 -9.78
N PRO A 149 9.79 5.42 -9.59
CA PRO A 149 8.92 5.38 -8.42
C PRO A 149 8.16 4.04 -8.33
N ILE A 150 8.42 3.30 -7.26
CA ILE A 150 7.77 2.01 -6.93
C ILE A 150 7.52 1.98 -5.42
N ALA A 151 6.30 1.59 -5.04
CA ALA A 151 5.90 1.27 -3.68
C ALA A 151 5.51 -0.21 -3.62
N GLY A 152 5.63 -0.85 -2.46
CA GLY A 152 5.22 -2.25 -2.33
C GLY A 152 5.57 -2.86 -0.98
N LYS A 153 5.22 -4.13 -0.83
CA LYS A 153 5.48 -4.88 0.40
C LYS A 153 5.76 -6.35 0.12
N THR A 154 6.75 -6.89 0.82
CA THR A 154 7.04 -8.33 0.85
C THR A 154 6.16 -9.03 1.88
N GLY A 155 5.67 -10.22 1.54
CA GLY A 155 5.01 -11.15 2.46
C GLY A 155 5.77 -12.48 2.52
N THR A 156 5.81 -13.10 3.70
CA THR A 156 6.43 -14.42 3.92
C THR A 156 5.68 -15.13 5.02
N THR A 157 5.24 -16.36 4.77
CA THR A 157 4.49 -17.15 5.75
C THR A 157 5.41 -18.02 6.60
N ASN A 158 4.87 -18.54 7.70
CA ASN A 158 5.58 -19.45 8.60
C ASN A 158 6.17 -20.65 7.83
N LYS A 159 7.39 -21.06 8.21
CA LYS A 159 8.16 -22.13 7.55
C LYS A 159 8.42 -21.88 6.05
N ASN A 160 8.33 -20.63 5.58
CA ASN A 160 8.57 -20.23 4.20
C ASN A 160 7.71 -21.03 3.20
N LYS A 161 6.44 -21.28 3.52
CA LYS A 161 5.54 -22.00 2.60
C LYS A 161 5.15 -21.14 1.41
N ASP A 162 5.03 -19.84 1.65
CA ASP A 162 4.56 -18.87 0.68
C ASP A 162 5.47 -17.65 0.63
N ALA A 163 5.71 -17.18 -0.60
CA ALA A 163 6.45 -15.96 -0.88
C ALA A 163 5.56 -15.01 -1.67
N TRP A 164 5.35 -13.81 -1.12
CA TRP A 164 4.51 -12.79 -1.72
C TRP A 164 5.29 -11.50 -1.99
N PHE A 165 4.93 -10.81 -3.05
CA PHE A 165 5.27 -9.41 -3.25
C PHE A 165 4.14 -8.71 -4.01
N ILE A 166 3.57 -7.67 -3.40
CA ILE A 166 2.66 -6.76 -4.09
C ILE A 166 3.39 -5.43 -4.24
N GLY A 167 3.54 -4.96 -5.47
CA GLY A 167 4.22 -3.72 -5.81
C GLY A 167 3.42 -2.91 -6.82
N TYR A 168 3.56 -1.60 -6.76
CA TYR A 168 2.83 -0.69 -7.63
C TYR A 168 3.60 0.57 -7.95
N THR A 169 3.16 1.17 -9.05
CA THR A 169 3.50 2.50 -9.54
C THR A 169 2.20 3.32 -9.59
N PRO A 170 2.22 4.61 -9.96
CA PRO A 170 0.98 5.40 -10.01
C PRO A 170 -0.10 4.85 -10.94
N ASP A 171 0.28 4.09 -11.97
CA ASP A 171 -0.64 3.62 -13.02
C ASP A 171 -0.81 2.09 -13.06
N LEU A 172 -0.03 1.31 -12.29
CA LEU A 172 -0.01 -0.15 -12.39
C LEU A 172 0.30 -0.81 -11.05
N VAL A 173 -0.50 -1.80 -10.67
CA VAL A 173 -0.27 -2.69 -9.52
C VAL A 173 -0.01 -4.11 -10.02
N ILE A 174 0.98 -4.79 -9.45
CA ILE A 174 1.36 -6.16 -9.79
C ILE A 174 1.46 -6.95 -8.48
N GLY A 175 0.74 -8.06 -8.42
CA GLY A 175 0.88 -9.04 -7.35
C GLY A 175 1.61 -10.29 -7.82
N VAL A 176 2.54 -10.78 -7.00
CA VAL A 176 3.28 -12.02 -7.23
C VAL A 176 3.13 -12.92 -6.00
N TYR A 177 2.69 -14.16 -6.24
CA TYR A 177 2.63 -15.25 -5.27
C TYR A 177 3.45 -16.43 -5.79
N VAL A 178 4.19 -17.08 -4.89
CA VAL A 178 4.82 -18.37 -5.15
C VAL A 178 4.58 -19.27 -3.94
N GLY A 179 4.06 -20.45 -4.21
CA GLY A 179 3.77 -21.51 -3.26
C GLY A 179 3.56 -22.83 -3.99
N TYR A 180 3.37 -23.91 -3.24
CA TYR A 180 2.98 -25.21 -3.78
C TYR A 180 1.50 -25.46 -3.54
N ASP A 181 0.81 -26.10 -4.49
CA ASP A 181 -0.62 -26.45 -4.37
C ASP A 181 -0.90 -27.26 -3.11
N GLN A 182 0.00 -28.20 -2.79
CA GLN A 182 0.06 -28.86 -1.49
C GLN A 182 1.10 -28.15 -0.61
N PRO A 183 0.68 -27.44 0.46
CA PRO A 183 1.56 -26.53 1.18
C PRO A 183 2.80 -27.20 1.78
N LYS A 184 3.95 -26.96 1.17
CA LYS A 184 5.28 -27.38 1.65
C LYS A 184 6.25 -26.21 1.63
N SER A 185 7.33 -26.33 2.39
CA SER A 185 8.33 -25.26 2.44
C SER A 185 8.96 -25.02 1.06
N LEU A 186 9.13 -23.76 0.68
CA LEU A 186 9.91 -23.35 -0.48
C LEU A 186 11.41 -23.61 -0.29
N GLY A 187 11.84 -23.82 0.96
CA GLY A 187 13.22 -24.09 1.33
C GLY A 187 13.81 -23.02 2.26
N TYR A 188 15.01 -23.31 2.75
CA TYR A 188 15.74 -22.38 3.62
C TYR A 188 16.02 -21.07 2.90
N LYS A 189 15.76 -19.94 3.57
CA LYS A 189 15.89 -18.56 3.05
C LYS A 189 15.02 -18.21 1.82
N GLN A 190 14.06 -19.05 1.43
CA GLN A 190 13.11 -18.74 0.36
C GLN A 190 11.95 -17.88 0.88
N THR A 191 12.13 -16.56 0.82
CA THR A 191 11.20 -15.54 1.33
C THR A 191 10.60 -14.72 0.19
N GLY A 192 9.65 -13.84 0.49
CA GLY A 192 9.13 -12.86 -0.47
C GLY A 192 10.23 -12.06 -1.17
N SER A 193 11.29 -11.70 -0.44
CA SER A 193 12.44 -10.94 -0.94
C SER A 193 13.40 -11.73 -1.85
N SER A 194 13.45 -13.06 -1.71
CA SER A 194 14.33 -13.92 -2.51
C SER A 194 13.62 -14.59 -3.68
N VAL A 195 12.30 -14.77 -3.60
CA VAL A 195 11.50 -15.50 -4.60
C VAL A 195 10.60 -14.54 -5.39
N ALA A 196 9.64 -13.89 -4.73
CA ALA A 196 8.62 -13.08 -5.40
C ALA A 196 9.19 -11.76 -5.97
N VAL A 197 10.07 -11.07 -5.23
CA VAL A 197 10.68 -9.81 -5.66
C VAL A 197 11.48 -9.95 -6.97
N PRO A 198 12.34 -10.98 -7.17
CA PRO A 198 13.01 -11.18 -8.46
C PRO A 198 12.07 -11.45 -9.63
N ILE A 199 10.95 -12.15 -9.42
CA ILE A 199 9.94 -12.37 -10.48
C ILE A 199 9.29 -11.04 -10.87
N PHE A 200 8.88 -10.24 -9.87
CA PHE A 200 8.38 -8.89 -10.10
C PHE A 200 9.40 -8.05 -10.88
N LYS A 201 10.68 -8.09 -10.49
CA LYS A 201 11.75 -7.31 -11.14
C LYS A 201 11.89 -7.65 -12.62
N LYS A 202 11.98 -8.94 -12.95
CA LYS A 202 12.09 -9.40 -14.35
C LYS A 202 10.90 -8.95 -15.20
N PHE A 203 9.69 -9.04 -14.64
CA PHE A 203 8.49 -8.56 -15.33
C PHE A 203 8.50 -7.04 -15.51
N ALA A 204 8.83 -6.30 -14.45
CA ALA A 204 8.94 -4.84 -14.44
C ALA A 204 9.96 -4.32 -15.47
N GLU A 205 11.11 -4.96 -15.59
CA GLU A 205 12.13 -4.65 -16.61
C GLU A 205 11.59 -4.89 -18.02
N LYS A 206 10.96 -6.04 -18.24
CA LYS A 206 10.39 -6.43 -19.54
C LYS A 206 9.37 -5.41 -20.06
N ILE A 207 8.49 -4.93 -19.19
CA ILE A 207 7.46 -3.95 -19.55
C ILE A 207 7.96 -2.50 -19.51
N LYS A 208 9.22 -2.26 -19.11
CA LYS A 208 9.77 -0.92 -18.82
C LYS A 208 8.84 -0.15 -17.87
N ILE A 209 8.58 -0.73 -16.70
CA ILE A 209 7.59 -0.22 -15.76
C ILE A 209 7.82 1.27 -15.47
N ASN A 210 6.75 2.06 -15.50
CA ASN A 210 6.80 3.51 -15.23
C ASN A 210 7.95 4.23 -15.97
N LYS A 211 8.14 3.93 -17.27
CA LYS A 211 9.23 4.45 -18.11
C LYS A 211 9.41 5.97 -18.05
N ASN A 212 8.31 6.70 -17.89
CA ASN A 212 8.28 8.17 -17.79
C ASN A 212 8.53 8.69 -16.36
N LYS A 213 8.87 7.81 -15.40
CA LYS A 213 9.17 8.14 -14.01
C LYS A 213 8.09 8.99 -13.34
N LYS A 214 6.82 8.72 -13.65
CA LYS A 214 5.70 9.44 -13.02
C LYS A 214 5.81 9.31 -11.49
N PRO A 215 5.80 10.43 -10.75
CA PRO A 215 5.76 10.40 -9.30
C PRO A 215 4.36 10.00 -8.82
N PHE A 216 4.27 9.53 -7.57
CA PHE A 216 2.99 9.37 -6.89
C PHE A 216 2.32 10.73 -6.68
N ARG A 217 1.00 10.79 -6.90
CA ARG A 217 0.24 12.04 -6.76
C ARG A 217 0.16 12.45 -5.30
N ILE A 218 0.55 13.67 -5.01
CA ILE A 218 0.46 14.27 -3.67
C ILE A 218 -0.91 14.95 -3.55
N PRO A 219 -1.77 14.53 -2.61
CA PRO A 219 -3.04 15.20 -2.38
C PRO A 219 -2.83 16.54 -1.65
N ALA A 220 -3.79 17.45 -1.77
CA ALA A 220 -3.82 18.65 -0.94
C ALA A 220 -3.93 18.30 0.56
N GLY A 221 -3.41 19.15 1.41
CA GLY A 221 -3.46 18.95 2.87
C GLY A 221 -2.37 18.05 3.44
N ILE A 222 -1.25 17.89 2.71
CA ILE A 222 -0.02 17.23 3.18
C ILE A 222 1.06 18.29 3.41
N SER A 223 1.76 18.16 4.53
CA SER A 223 2.99 18.89 4.86
C SER A 223 4.20 17.96 4.80
N PHE A 224 5.34 18.47 4.36
CA PHE A 224 6.57 17.68 4.26
C PHE A 224 7.57 18.17 5.30
N VAL A 225 7.93 17.28 6.21
CA VAL A 225 8.83 17.60 7.34
C VAL A 225 10.07 16.73 7.25
N ARG A 226 11.25 17.33 7.46
CA ARG A 226 12.49 16.56 7.58
C ARG A 226 12.58 15.98 8.99
N ILE A 227 12.67 14.65 9.08
CA ILE A 227 12.75 13.94 10.36
C ILE A 227 13.99 13.05 10.43
N ASP A 228 14.49 12.81 11.63
CA ASP A 228 15.44 11.73 11.89
C ASP A 228 14.69 10.39 11.83
N PRO A 229 15.08 9.44 10.95
CA PRO A 229 14.39 8.16 10.80
C PRO A 229 14.48 7.22 12.02
N ASN A 230 15.47 7.43 12.89
CA ASN A 230 15.56 6.74 14.18
C ASN A 230 14.73 7.50 15.22
N SER A 231 14.87 8.83 15.14
CA SER A 231 14.27 9.95 15.87
C SER A 231 12.75 10.13 15.90
N GLY A 232 12.08 10.03 14.75
CA GLY A 232 10.77 10.67 14.51
C GLY A 232 10.77 12.20 14.59
N ASN A 233 11.65 12.79 15.39
CA ASN A 233 11.79 14.22 15.60
C ASN A 233 12.27 14.96 14.35
N VAL A 234 11.90 16.23 14.26
CA VAL A 234 12.39 17.15 13.24
C VAL A 234 13.92 17.21 13.26
N SER A 235 14.54 17.10 12.09
CA SER A 235 15.98 17.06 11.96
C SER A 235 16.46 17.71 10.67
N THR A 236 17.51 18.53 10.77
CA THR A 236 18.20 19.15 9.63
C THR A 236 19.44 18.38 9.19
N LYS A 237 19.75 17.25 9.84
CA LYS A 237 20.92 16.43 9.54
C LYS A 237 20.86 15.88 8.10
N GLN A 238 22.03 15.46 7.61
CA GLN A 238 22.15 14.97 6.23
C GLN A 238 21.44 13.62 6.02
N ASP A 239 21.36 12.80 7.06
CA ASP A 239 20.71 11.48 7.07
C ASP A 239 19.19 11.54 7.33
N SER A 240 18.64 12.74 7.54
CA SER A 240 17.20 12.94 7.70
C SER A 240 16.44 12.57 6.43
N ILE A 241 15.21 12.08 6.63
CA ILE A 241 14.27 11.77 5.56
C ILE A 241 13.15 12.81 5.52
N VAL A 242 12.62 13.08 4.33
CA VAL A 242 11.43 13.89 4.18
C VAL A 242 10.20 13.00 4.36
N GLU A 243 9.38 13.31 5.34
CA GLU A 243 8.18 12.56 5.72
C GLU A 243 6.92 13.38 5.45
N PRO A 244 5.88 12.79 4.82
CA PRO A 244 4.59 13.45 4.67
C PRO A 244 3.74 13.31 5.94
N PHE A 245 3.30 14.44 6.47
CA PHE A 245 2.33 14.56 7.55
C PHE A 245 1.02 15.14 7.02
N ILE A 246 -0.10 14.78 7.65
CA ILE A 246 -1.36 15.49 7.42
C ILE A 246 -1.20 16.86 8.06
N LEU A 247 -1.65 17.94 7.40
CA LEU A 247 -1.58 19.28 8.00
C LEU A 247 -2.21 19.28 9.40
N GLY A 248 -1.46 19.80 10.38
CA GLY A 248 -1.82 19.82 11.79
C GLY A 248 -1.37 18.59 12.59
N SER A 249 -0.80 17.56 11.95
CA SER A 249 -0.27 16.35 12.60
C SER A 249 1.27 16.32 12.63
N GLU A 250 1.94 17.41 12.30
CA GLU A 250 3.39 17.49 12.28
C GLU A 250 3.98 17.43 13.70
N PRO A 251 5.20 16.88 13.87
CA PRO A 251 5.85 16.73 15.17
C PRO A 251 6.53 18.05 15.61
N TYR A 252 5.84 19.19 15.46
CA TYR A 252 6.34 20.50 15.89
C TYR A 252 5.98 20.84 17.34
N SER A 253 5.01 20.14 17.93
CA SER A 253 4.69 20.23 19.34
C SER A 253 5.48 19.18 20.13
N ASP A 254 6.03 19.56 21.28
CA ASP A 254 6.78 18.66 22.17
C ASP A 254 5.92 17.51 22.77
N ASN A 255 4.63 17.46 22.45
CA ASN A 255 3.70 16.40 22.87
C ASN A 255 3.63 15.29 21.80
N ILE A 256 4.73 14.56 21.63
CA ILE A 256 4.77 13.35 20.81
C ILE A 256 4.14 12.20 21.61
N ASN A 257 3.00 11.67 21.15
CA ASN A 257 2.28 10.59 21.85
C ASN A 257 2.96 9.23 21.58
N ILE A 258 3.76 8.77 22.53
CA ILE A 258 4.51 7.51 22.37
C ILE A 258 3.55 6.30 22.41
N ILE A 259 3.70 5.41 21.42
CA ILE A 259 3.10 4.07 21.45
C ILE A 259 4.14 3.11 22.02
N ASP A 260 4.08 2.93 23.34
CA ASP A 260 4.98 2.15 24.22
C ASP A 260 6.28 2.86 24.65
N GLY A 261 6.16 3.81 25.57
CA GLY A 261 7.14 3.87 26.67
C GLY A 261 6.67 2.87 27.71
N LEU A 262 7.55 2.00 28.20
CA LEU A 262 7.27 1.21 29.40
C LEU A 262 7.00 2.19 30.54
N GLU A 263 5.72 2.47 30.84
CA GLU A 263 5.36 2.98 32.14
C GLU A 263 5.62 1.86 33.16
N ASN A 264 6.59 2.11 34.04
CA ASN A 264 6.90 1.36 35.26
C ASN A 264 7.51 -0.04 35.14
N PHE A 265 8.75 -0.12 34.66
CA PHE A 265 9.72 -1.08 35.22
C PHE A 265 11.04 -0.39 35.56
N ASN A 266 11.16 0.04 36.82
CA ASN A 266 12.47 0.25 37.44
C ASN A 266 13.19 -1.11 37.46
N ASN A 267 14.20 -1.29 36.62
CA ASN A 267 15.44 -1.98 36.99
C ASN A 267 16.51 -1.84 35.89
N ASN A 268 17.70 -1.46 36.35
CA ASN A 268 18.94 -1.34 35.58
C ASN A 268 19.24 -2.61 34.76
N SER A 269 18.91 -2.61 33.47
CA SER A 269 19.64 -3.38 32.46
C SER A 269 19.43 -2.78 31.08
N ILE A 270 20.51 -2.27 30.52
CA ILE A 270 20.58 -1.68 29.20
C ILE A 270 20.43 -2.79 28.17
N SER A 271 19.35 -2.77 27.38
CA SER A 271 19.42 -3.23 25.99
C SER A 271 18.53 -2.33 25.13
N GLY A 272 19.19 -1.62 24.21
CA GLY A 272 18.57 -0.62 23.34
C GLY A 272 17.49 -1.27 22.46
N THR A 273 16.24 -0.99 22.78
CA THR A 273 15.10 -1.29 21.91
C THR A 273 14.64 0.03 21.33
N GLY A 274 14.97 0.23 20.05
CA GLY A 274 14.61 1.42 19.29
C GLY A 274 13.11 1.68 19.40
N GLY A 275 12.77 2.66 20.24
CA GLY A 275 11.44 3.23 20.32
C GLY A 275 11.02 3.72 18.95
N LEU A 276 9.80 3.41 18.57
CA LEU A 276 9.22 3.92 17.35
C LEU A 276 8.65 5.28 17.66
N LEU A 277 9.36 6.29 17.20
CA LEU A 277 8.92 7.66 17.33
C LEU A 277 7.80 7.91 16.32
N GLN A 278 6.84 8.72 16.77
CA GLN A 278 5.62 9.09 16.06
C GLN A 278 5.96 10.10 14.97
#